data_AF-A0A9E3FUT7-F1
#
_entry.id   AF-A0A9E3FUT7-F1
#
_cell.length_a   1.000
_cell.length_b   1.000
_cell.length_c   1.000
_cell.angle_alpha   90.00
_cell.angle_beta   90.00
_cell.angle_gamma   90.00
#
_symmetry.space_group_name_H-M   'P 1'
#
loop_
_entity.id
_entity.type
_entity.pdbx_description
1 polymer ?
#
loop_
_entity_poly.entity_id
_entity_poly.type
_entity_poly.pdbx_seq_one_letter_code
_entity_poly.pdbx_strand_id
1 'polypeptide(L)'
;LYSGEEHELQTLADRFAGAYAWTYWGAVIFNFIPLQALWWRLVRRSGWMLLLISVSVAIGMWLERYMILVTSLYRDFLVSSWRQFTPSFWDWSTYFGTIGLFLVPFLIAIRLIPMISIFETKELLQGEKAAEQHG
;
A
#
# COMPACT_ATOMS: atom_id res chain seq x y z
N LEU A 1 -20.79 -7.18 13.18
CA LEU A 1 -20.88 -7.77 14.55
C LEU A 1 -21.72 -6.91 15.50
N TYR A 2 -21.55 -5.58 15.52
CA TYR A 2 -22.39 -4.68 16.35
C TYR A 2 -23.78 -4.39 15.73
N SER A 3 -23.91 -4.43 14.39
CA SER A 3 -25.17 -4.26 13.64
C SER A 3 -26.07 -5.50 13.58
N GLY A 4 -25.51 -6.70 13.82
CA GLY A 4 -26.24 -7.97 13.82
C GLY A 4 -26.81 -8.44 12.47
N GLU A 5 -26.54 -7.75 11.36
CA GLU A 5 -27.10 -8.10 10.06
C GLU A 5 -26.47 -9.38 9.50
N GLU A 6 -27.31 -10.35 9.12
CA GLU A 6 -26.86 -11.68 8.64
C GLU A 6 -26.00 -11.57 7.37
N HIS A 7 -26.28 -10.60 6.50
CA HIS A 7 -25.51 -10.34 5.29
C HIS A 7 -24.08 -9.84 5.58
N GLU A 8 -23.90 -8.98 6.59
CA GLU A 8 -22.56 -8.53 6.99
C GLU A 8 -21.75 -9.63 7.68
N LEU A 9 -22.41 -10.45 8.51
CA LEU A 9 -21.78 -11.58 9.19
C LEU A 9 -21.34 -12.67 8.20
N GLN A 10 -22.17 -12.97 7.20
CA GLN A 10 -21.79 -13.89 6.11
C GLN A 10 -20.62 -13.32 5.31
N THR A 11 -20.68 -12.05 4.92
CA THR A 11 -19.57 -11.39 4.18
C THR A 11 -18.26 -11.40 4.97
N LEU A 12 -18.31 -11.20 6.30
CA LEU A 12 -17.14 -11.34 7.15
C LEU A 12 -16.64 -12.79 7.22
N ALA A 13 -17.54 -13.76 7.43
CA ALA A 13 -17.17 -15.17 7.46
C ALA A 13 -16.50 -15.63 6.16
N ASP A 14 -16.98 -15.18 5.00
CA ASP A 14 -16.33 -15.47 3.71
C ASP A 14 -15.00 -14.75 3.52
N ARG A 15 -14.79 -13.57 4.11
CA ARG A 15 -13.48 -12.92 4.11
C ARG A 15 -12.45 -13.69 4.93
N PHE A 16 -12.87 -14.30 6.04
CA PHE A 16 -11.99 -15.08 6.92
C PHE A 16 -11.73 -16.51 6.42
N ALA A 17 -12.74 -17.17 5.85
CA ALA A 17 -12.71 -18.61 5.50
C ALA A 17 -13.17 -18.95 4.08
N GLY A 18 -13.57 -17.97 3.27
CA GLY A 18 -14.02 -18.18 1.90
C GLY A 18 -12.86 -18.29 0.89
N ALA A 19 -13.20 -18.43 -0.38
CA ALA A 19 -12.24 -18.66 -1.48
C ALA A 19 -11.15 -17.58 -1.62
N TYR A 20 -11.39 -16.36 -1.12
CA TYR A 20 -10.44 -15.25 -1.15
C TYR A 20 -9.79 -14.94 0.21
N ALA A 21 -9.88 -15.84 1.20
CA ALA A 21 -9.28 -15.66 2.52
C ALA A 21 -7.76 -15.39 2.46
N TRP A 22 -7.07 -15.93 1.45
CA TRP A 22 -5.64 -15.68 1.24
C TRP A 22 -5.31 -14.19 1.03
N THR A 23 -6.21 -13.42 0.40
CA THR A 23 -6.03 -11.97 0.22
C THR A 23 -6.20 -11.21 1.54
N TYR A 24 -7.11 -11.67 2.40
CA TYR A 24 -7.33 -11.09 3.73
C TYR A 24 -6.12 -11.34 4.63
N TRP A 25 -5.71 -12.61 4.79
CA TRP A 25 -4.56 -12.96 5.60
C TRP A 25 -3.26 -12.34 5.06
N GLY A 26 -3.11 -12.29 3.74
CA GLY A 26 -2.03 -11.58 3.08
C GLY A 26 -2.00 -10.10 3.46
N ALA A 27 -3.10 -9.37 3.28
CA ALA A 27 -3.18 -7.95 3.62
C ALA A 27 -2.88 -7.68 5.10
N VAL A 28 -3.37 -8.52 6.01
CA VAL A 28 -3.10 -8.40 7.46
C VAL A 28 -1.62 -8.64 7.75
N ILE A 29 -1.03 -9.71 7.22
CA ILE A 29 0.38 -10.06 7.42
C ILE A 29 1.30 -8.98 6.86
N PHE A 30 1.08 -8.55 5.62
CA PHE A 30 1.92 -7.57 4.93
C PHE A 30 1.80 -6.15 5.47
N ASN A 31 0.74 -5.80 6.20
CA ASN A 31 0.64 -4.52 6.89
C ASN A 31 1.08 -4.60 8.36
N PHE A 32 0.62 -5.62 9.09
CA PHE A 32 0.82 -5.70 10.53
C PHE A 32 2.26 -6.11 10.89
N ILE A 33 2.86 -7.08 10.18
CA ILE A 33 4.23 -7.53 10.49
C ILE A 33 5.25 -6.40 10.27
N PRO A 34 5.23 -5.63 9.17
CA PRO A 34 6.18 -4.55 8.99
C PRO A 34 6.01 -3.41 10.00
N LEU A 35 4.76 -3.10 10.40
CA LEU A 35 4.48 -2.14 11.49
C LEU A 35 5.11 -2.59 12.82
N GLN A 36 4.98 -3.88 13.17
CA GLN A 36 5.63 -4.43 14.36
C GLN A 36 7.15 -4.46 14.23
N ALA A 37 7.68 -4.74 13.04
CA ALA A 37 9.13 -4.76 12.80
C ALA A 37 9.78 -3.39 13.04
N LEU A 38 9.07 -2.28 12.77
CA LEU A 38 9.58 -0.93 12.99
C LEU A 38 9.85 -0.59 14.47
N TRP A 39 9.33 -1.37 15.43
CA TRP A 39 9.65 -1.15 16.84
C TRP A 39 11.14 -1.43 17.14
N TRP A 40 11.76 -2.34 16.39
CA TRP A 40 13.18 -2.65 16.58
C TRP A 40 14.10 -1.56 16.01
N ARG A 41 15.04 -1.10 16.85
CA ARG A 41 16.04 -0.09 16.47
C ARG A 41 16.93 -0.55 15.32
N LEU A 42 17.23 -1.85 15.21
CA LEU A 42 18.04 -2.40 14.12
C LEU A 42 17.34 -2.24 12.76
N VAL A 43 16.03 -2.43 12.74
CA VAL A 43 15.19 -2.32 11.54
C VAL A 43 15.13 -0.88 11.05
N ARG A 44 14.93 0.08 11.98
CA ARG A 44 14.83 1.51 11.64
C ARG A 44 16.14 2.17 11.22
N ARG A 45 17.30 1.58 11.54
CA ARG A 45 18.61 2.13 11.18
C ARG A 45 19.18 1.55 9.90
N SER A 46 18.55 0.51 9.34
CA SER A 46 18.97 -0.13 8.10
C SER A 46 18.09 0.33 6.94
N GLY A 47 18.66 1.08 6.00
CA GLY A 47 17.96 1.56 4.81
C GLY A 47 17.38 0.42 3.96
N TRP A 48 18.09 -0.71 3.86
CA TRP A 48 17.60 -1.89 3.14
C TRP A 48 16.37 -2.53 3.80
N MET A 49 16.33 -2.61 5.14
CA MET A 49 15.17 -3.15 5.85
C MET A 49 13.96 -2.22 5.75
N LEU A 50 14.19 -0.90 5.79
CA LEU A 50 13.13 0.08 5.56
C LEU A 50 12.54 -0.01 4.14
N LEU A 51 13.38 -0.28 3.13
CA LEU A 51 12.92 -0.50 1.75
C LEU A 51 12.07 -1.76 1.65
N LEU A 52 12.51 -2.88 2.23
CA LEU A 52 11.72 -4.12 2.23
C LEU A 52 10.38 -3.94 2.95
N ILE A 53 10.36 -3.17 4.04
CA ILE A 53 9.14 -2.83 4.78
C ILE A 53 8.21 -1.96 3.94
N SER A 54 8.72 -0.93 3.26
CA SER A 54 7.88 -0.05 2.46
C SER A 54 7.24 -0.79 1.27
N VAL A 55 8.00 -1.67 0.61
CA VAL A 55 7.48 -2.53 -0.47
C VAL A 55 6.44 -3.51 0.06
N SER A 56 6.70 -4.14 1.22
CA SER A 56 5.77 -5.07 1.86
C SER A 56 4.44 -4.39 2.19
N VAL A 57 4.47 -3.21 2.80
CA VAL A 57 3.28 -2.43 3.13
C VAL A 57 2.56 -1.97 1.86
N ALA A 58 3.28 -1.53 0.82
CA ALA A 58 2.67 -1.15 -0.45
C ALA A 58 1.88 -2.32 -1.09
N ILE A 59 2.45 -3.53 -1.06
CA ILE A 59 1.76 -4.75 -1.52
C ILE A 59 0.57 -5.08 -0.60
N GLY A 60 0.73 -4.96 0.71
CA GLY A 60 -0.35 -5.19 1.68
C GLY A 60 -1.55 -4.27 1.47
N MET A 61 -1.32 -2.98 1.27
CA MET A 61 -2.36 -1.99 0.97
C MET A 61 -3.04 -2.27 -0.37
N TRP A 62 -2.27 -2.72 -1.38
CA TRP A 62 -2.85 -3.15 -2.65
C TRP A 62 -3.73 -4.39 -2.50
N LEU A 63 -3.30 -5.39 -1.72
CA LEU A 63 -4.10 -6.58 -1.41
C LEU A 63 -5.39 -6.23 -0.67
N GLU A 64 -5.36 -5.25 0.24
CA GLU A 64 -6.57 -4.75 0.92
C GLU A 64 -7.57 -4.18 -0.09
N ARG A 65 -7.10 -3.34 -1.02
CA ARG A 65 -7.94 -2.77 -2.08
C ARG A 65 -8.47 -3.83 -3.03
N TYR A 66 -7.64 -4.80 -3.42
CA TYR A 66 -8.06 -5.94 -4.23
C TYR A 66 -9.15 -6.75 -3.52
N MET A 67 -8.99 -7.05 -2.23
CA MET A 67 -9.96 -7.80 -1.43
C MET A 67 -11.31 -7.07 -1.36
N ILE A 68 -11.32 -5.78 -1.06
CA ILE A 68 -12.57 -5.00 -0.96
C ILE A 68 -13.33 -5.03 -2.29
N LEU A 69 -12.61 -4.81 -3.41
CA LEU A 69 -13.21 -4.79 -4.75
C LEU A 69 -13.73 -6.16 -5.17
N VAL A 70 -12.93 -7.22 -5.04
CA VAL A 70 -13.31 -8.58 -5.47
C VAL A 70 -14.42 -9.16 -4.60
N THR A 71 -14.36 -8.93 -3.29
CA THR A 71 -15.42 -9.43 -2.38
C THR A 71 -16.75 -8.73 -2.65
N SER A 72 -16.72 -7.42 -2.97
CA SER A 72 -17.92 -6.68 -3.36
C SER A 72 -18.50 -7.12 -4.70
N LEU A 73 -17.67 -7.65 -5.61
CA LEU A 73 -18.10 -8.05 -6.96
C LEU A 73 -18.62 -9.51 -7.02
N TYR A 74 -18.06 -10.38 -6.15
CA TYR A 74 -18.45 -11.80 -6.10
C TYR A 74 -19.76 -12.05 -5.34
N ARG A 75 -20.05 -11.25 -4.31
CA ARG A 75 -21.29 -11.35 -3.52
C ARG A 75 -22.11 -10.08 -3.67
N ASP A 76 -22.84 -10.04 -4.78
CA ASP A 76 -23.85 -9.01 -5.00
C ASP A 76 -25.16 -9.35 -4.26
N PHE A 77 -26.07 -8.39 -4.11
CA PHE A 77 -27.34 -8.55 -3.37
C PHE A 77 -28.22 -9.71 -3.88
N LEU A 78 -28.07 -10.10 -5.16
CA LEU A 78 -28.74 -11.27 -5.73
C LEU A 78 -27.81 -12.49 -5.75
N VAL A 79 -28.26 -13.57 -5.09
CA VAL A 79 -27.54 -14.85 -5.01
C VAL A 79 -27.30 -15.51 -6.38
N SER A 80 -28.14 -15.24 -7.37
CA SER A 80 -27.97 -15.76 -8.75
C SER A 80 -26.81 -15.13 -9.52
N SER A 81 -26.31 -13.98 -9.07
CA SER A 81 -25.23 -13.23 -9.73
C SER A 81 -23.83 -13.56 -9.21
N TRP A 82 -23.72 -14.50 -8.25
CA TRP A 82 -22.42 -14.84 -7.67
C TRP A 82 -21.50 -15.48 -8.71
N ARG A 83 -20.39 -14.80 -9.02
CA ARG A 83 -19.49 -15.23 -10.08
C ARG A 83 -18.04 -14.94 -9.75
N GLN A 84 -17.22 -15.98 -9.67
CA GLN A 84 -15.81 -15.84 -9.28
C GLN A 84 -15.08 -14.93 -10.27
N PHE A 85 -14.51 -13.84 -9.76
CA PHE A 85 -13.70 -12.92 -10.55
C PHE A 85 -12.30 -13.52 -10.74
N THR A 86 -11.97 -13.88 -11.97
CA THR A 86 -10.61 -14.24 -12.36
C THR A 86 -10.07 -13.12 -13.24
N PRO A 87 -9.01 -12.41 -12.81
CA PRO A 87 -8.48 -11.30 -13.59
C PRO A 87 -7.92 -11.82 -14.92
N SER A 88 -8.31 -11.14 -16.00
CA SER A 88 -7.83 -11.41 -17.35
C SER A 88 -6.42 -10.84 -17.54
N PHE A 89 -5.74 -11.30 -18.58
CA PHE A 89 -4.45 -10.74 -19.00
C PHE A 89 -4.52 -9.22 -19.19
N TRP A 90 -5.62 -8.71 -19.74
CA TRP A 90 -5.83 -7.28 -19.98
C TRP A 90 -5.96 -6.46 -18.68
N ASP A 91 -6.48 -7.05 -17.61
CA ASP A 91 -6.59 -6.38 -16.30
C ASP A 91 -5.20 -6.15 -15.71
N TRP A 92 -4.35 -7.17 -15.75
CA TRP A 92 -2.96 -7.07 -15.33
C TRP A 92 -2.15 -6.13 -16.23
N SER A 93 -2.33 -6.22 -17.55
CA SER A 93 -1.65 -5.33 -18.49
C SER A 93 -2.02 -3.86 -18.26
N THR A 94 -3.29 -3.58 -17.97
CA THR A 94 -3.74 -2.21 -17.67
C THR A 94 -3.18 -1.72 -16.34
N TYR A 95 -3.14 -2.59 -15.32
CA TYR A 95 -2.52 -2.28 -14.03
C TYR A 95 -1.02 -1.95 -14.15
N PHE A 96 -0.24 -2.76 -14.85
CA PHE A 96 1.17 -2.44 -15.10
C PHE A 96 1.33 -1.21 -16.01
N GLY A 97 0.41 -1.02 -16.96
CA GLY A 97 0.35 0.15 -17.82
C GLY A 97 0.18 1.46 -17.05
N THR A 98 -0.67 1.51 -16.02
CA THR A 98 -0.86 2.72 -15.20
C THR A 98 0.37 3.03 -14.34
N ILE A 99 1.07 2.00 -13.83
CA ILE A 99 2.37 2.17 -13.15
C ILE A 99 3.39 2.77 -14.11
N GLY A 100 3.49 2.25 -15.34
CA GLY A 100 4.36 2.82 -16.38
C GLY A 100 3.99 4.27 -16.72
N LEU A 101 2.70 4.55 -16.86
CA LEU A 101 2.19 5.90 -17.14
C LEU A 101 2.47 6.88 -16.00
N PHE A 102 2.57 6.43 -14.75
CA PHE A 102 3.03 7.26 -13.64
C PHE A 102 4.55 7.44 -13.64
N LEU A 103 5.31 6.35 -13.83
CA LEU A 103 6.76 6.37 -13.75
C LEU A 103 7.42 7.16 -14.88
N VAL A 104 6.92 7.09 -16.10
CA VAL A 104 7.48 7.83 -17.25
C VAL A 104 7.52 9.35 -17.02
N PRO A 105 6.41 10.04 -16.75
CA PRO A 105 6.44 11.48 -16.46
C PRO A 105 7.15 11.78 -15.14
N PHE A 106 7.09 10.90 -14.13
CA PHE A 106 7.85 11.08 -12.88
C PHE A 106 9.37 11.09 -13.12
N LEU A 107 9.88 10.16 -13.92
CA LEU A 107 11.30 10.11 -14.30
C LEU A 107 11.70 11.31 -15.15
N ILE A 108 10.82 11.76 -16.06
CA ILE A 108 11.03 13.00 -16.83
C ILE A 108 11.09 14.21 -15.88
N ALA A 109 10.19 14.29 -14.89
CA ALA A 109 10.18 15.38 -13.91
C ALA A 109 11.47 15.41 -13.07
N ILE A 110 11.95 14.26 -12.58
CA ILE A 110 13.24 14.16 -11.88
C ILE A 110 14.41 14.66 -12.75
N ARG A 111 14.34 14.41 -14.06
CA ARG A 111 15.41 14.82 -14.99
C ARG A 111 15.38 16.32 -15.29
N LEU A 112 14.20 16.91 -15.37
CA LEU A 112 13.98 18.31 -15.79
C LEU A 112 13.96 19.30 -14.61
N ILE A 113 13.53 18.88 -13.42
CA ILE A 113 13.32 19.73 -12.25
C ILE A 113 14.27 19.29 -11.13
N PRO A 114 14.94 20.21 -10.42
CA PRO A 114 15.74 19.87 -9.25
C PRO A 114 14.84 19.32 -8.12
N MET A 115 15.05 18.06 -7.76
CA MET A 115 14.26 17.35 -6.73
C MET A 115 14.48 17.87 -5.30
N ILE A 116 15.60 18.58 -5.07
CA ILE A 116 15.93 19.18 -3.77
C ILE A 116 15.87 20.69 -3.93
N SER A 117 15.07 21.36 -3.09
CA SER A 117 15.00 22.81 -3.05
C SER A 117 16.33 23.38 -2.56
N ILE A 118 17.07 24.03 -3.45
CA ILE A 118 18.37 24.65 -3.13
C ILE A 118 18.20 25.78 -2.12
N PHE A 119 17.06 26.48 -2.13
CA PHE A 119 16.77 27.57 -1.20
C PHE A 119 16.60 27.06 0.23
N GLU A 120 15.76 26.04 0.44
CA GLU A 120 15.55 25.44 1.77
C GLU A 120 16.84 24.82 2.31
N THR A 121 17.60 24.13 1.45
CA THR A 121 18.88 23.51 1.87
C THR A 121 19.89 24.58 2.31
N LYS A 122 19.93 25.74 1.64
CA LYS A 122 20.81 26.86 2.02
C LYS A 122 20.36 27.53 3.32
N GLU A 123 19.06 27.69 3.53
CA GLU A 123 18.50 28.25 4.77
C GLU A 123 18.83 27.36 5.98
N LEU A 124 18.66 26.03 5.85
CA LEU A 124 19.04 25.08 6.89
C LEU A 124 20.54 25.15 7.23
N LEU A 125 21.41 25.18 6.21
CA LEU A 125 22.85 25.32 6.39
C LEU A 125 23.26 26.65 7.06
N GLN A 126 22.56 27.74 6.77
CA GLN A 126 22.80 29.03 7.40
C GLN A 126 22.32 29.05 8.85
N GLY A 127 21.18 28.42 9.13
CA GLY A 127 20.67 28.22 10.50
C GLY A 127 21.62 27.40 11.37
N GLU A 128 22.15 26.29 10.85
CA GLU A 128 23.15 25.47 11.56
C GLU A 128 24.43 26.27 11.88
N LYS A 129 24.96 27.03 10.91
CA LYS A 129 26.17 27.85 11.11
C LYS A 129 25.96 28.99 12.10
N ALA A 130 24.78 29.62 12.10
CA ALA A 130 24.45 30.65 13.07
C ALA A 130 24.32 30.07 14.49
N ALA A 131 23.76 28.86 14.63
CA ALA A 131 23.68 28.17 15.91
C ALA A 131 25.06 27.77 16.45
N GLU A 132 26.00 27.33 15.59
CA GLU A 132 27.39 27.05 15.98
C GLU A 132 28.19 28.30 16.37
N GLN A 133 27.88 29.47 15.81
CA GLN A 133 28.58 30.72 16.15
C GLN A 133 28.08 31.37 17.46
N HIS A 134 26.90 30.97 17.95
CA HIS A 134 26.27 31.51 19.15
C HIS A 134 26.31 30.55 20.37
N GLY A 135 26.95 29.38 20.26
CA GLY A 135 27.22 28.43 21.36
C GLY A 135 28.70 28.37 21.72
#